data_AF-A0AA88RVZ7-F1
#
_entry.id   AF-A0AA88RVZ7-F1
#
_cell.length_a   1.000
_cell.length_b   1.000
_cell.length_c   1.000
_cell.angle_alpha   90.00
_cell.angle_beta   90.00
_cell.angle_gamma   90.00
#
_symmetry.space_group_name_H-M   'P 1'
#
loop_
_entity.id
_entity.type
_entity.pdbx_description
1 polymer ?
#
loop_
_entity_poly.entity_id
_entity_poly.type
_entity_poly.pdbx_seq_one_letter_code
_entity_poly.pdbx_strand_id
1 'polypeptide(L)'
;ATSTVSTAVASAPKLPSEITGKTVEEIIKEWNSELQERTGKFRKQANAIAEWDKKILRNRDVLLRLELLVAKVVETQSSLERQLELIETHQQEVDKALQSMEEEAEQIYKDERRLLLDDEAASTRDAMYEQAEIIERELEQMTEQIKQIIQTLNANQAREFEAIDGMTPLDVVVRILNNQLSSLMWIDEKVEEFSSRIQKLASQGSAADREMMGPESIL
;
A
#
# COMPACT_ATOMS: atom_id res chain seq x y z
N ALA A 1 -45.61 -76.07 14.56
CA ALA A 1 -46.54 -75.04 14.07
C ALA A 1 -46.12 -74.67 12.66
N THR A 2 -47.00 -74.92 11.69
CA THR A 2 -46.71 -74.78 10.25
C THR A 2 -47.19 -73.41 9.80
N SER A 3 -46.27 -72.55 9.39
CA SER A 3 -46.56 -71.16 9.00
C SER A 3 -46.94 -71.10 7.52
N THR A 4 -48.23 -70.97 7.24
CA THR A 4 -48.77 -70.66 5.91
C THR A 4 -48.52 -69.19 5.58
N VAL A 5 -47.64 -68.93 4.60
CA VAL A 5 -47.47 -67.59 4.03
C VAL A 5 -48.47 -67.43 2.90
N SER A 6 -49.45 -66.53 3.11
CA SER A 6 -50.45 -66.14 2.12
C SER A 6 -49.76 -65.29 1.03
N THR A 7 -49.78 -65.77 -0.21
CA THR A 7 -49.34 -65.00 -1.38
C THR A 7 -50.38 -63.93 -1.67
N ALA A 8 -50.10 -62.70 -1.21
CA ALA A 8 -50.85 -61.52 -1.60
C ALA A 8 -50.69 -61.30 -3.11
N VAL A 9 -51.81 -61.34 -3.83
CA VAL A 9 -51.88 -61.00 -5.25
C VAL A 9 -51.46 -59.54 -5.38
N ALA A 10 -50.29 -59.30 -5.98
CA ALA A 10 -49.81 -57.96 -6.28
C ALA A 10 -50.82 -57.29 -7.21
N SER A 11 -51.61 -56.36 -6.67
CA SER A 11 -52.44 -55.46 -7.47
C SER A 11 -51.56 -54.77 -8.51
N ALA A 12 -51.92 -54.89 -9.79
CA ALA A 12 -51.24 -54.22 -10.88
C ALA A 12 -51.06 -52.73 -10.55
N PRO A 13 -49.89 -52.12 -10.85
CA PRO A 13 -49.64 -50.72 -10.53
C PRO A 13 -50.73 -49.87 -11.19
N LYS A 14 -51.52 -49.17 -10.36
CA LYS A 14 -52.53 -48.23 -10.84
C LYS A 14 -51.80 -47.17 -11.65
N LEU A 15 -52.07 -47.16 -12.95
CA LEU A 15 -51.60 -46.12 -13.86
C LEU A 15 -52.03 -44.76 -13.29
N PRO A 16 -51.15 -43.74 -13.30
CA PRO A 16 -51.47 -42.43 -12.75
C PRO A 16 -52.78 -41.90 -13.36
N SER A 17 -53.63 -41.28 -12.54
CA SER A 17 -55.02 -40.92 -12.87
C SER A 17 -55.20 -39.99 -14.10
N GLU A 18 -54.11 -39.46 -14.67
CA GLU A 18 -54.09 -38.63 -15.88
C GLU A 18 -54.32 -39.40 -17.18
N ILE A 19 -54.18 -40.74 -17.16
CA ILE A 19 -54.27 -41.58 -18.37
C ILE A 19 -55.67 -42.20 -18.58
N THR A 20 -56.52 -42.21 -17.55
CA THR A 20 -57.84 -42.85 -17.62
C THR A 20 -58.85 -41.96 -18.34
N GLY A 21 -59.19 -42.30 -19.59
CA GLY A 21 -60.20 -41.61 -20.39
C GLY A 21 -59.68 -40.83 -21.59
N LYS A 22 -58.35 -40.74 -21.77
CA LYS A 22 -57.69 -40.12 -22.94
C LYS A 22 -57.35 -41.18 -23.99
N THR A 23 -57.40 -40.81 -25.26
CA THR A 23 -56.90 -41.67 -26.34
C THR A 23 -55.38 -41.74 -26.31
N VAL A 24 -54.79 -42.84 -26.80
CA VAL A 24 -53.32 -43.01 -26.86
C VAL A 24 -52.64 -41.83 -27.57
N GLU A 25 -53.29 -41.28 -28.59
CA GLU A 25 -52.82 -40.08 -29.32
C GLU A 25 -52.78 -38.82 -28.46
N GLU A 26 -53.76 -38.58 -27.59
CA GLU A 26 -53.74 -37.44 -26.66
C GLU A 26 -52.61 -37.54 -25.65
N ILE A 27 -52.33 -38.75 -25.15
CA ILE A 27 -51.23 -39.00 -24.19
C ILE A 27 -49.88 -38.76 -24.87
N ILE A 28 -49.70 -39.24 -26.09
CA ILE A 28 -48.48 -39.00 -26.88
C ILE A 28 -48.29 -37.49 -27.13
N LYS A 29 -49.36 -36.78 -27.46
CA LYS A 29 -49.32 -35.32 -27.70
C LYS A 29 -48.95 -34.56 -26.43
N GLU A 30 -49.51 -34.93 -25.28
CA GLU A 30 -49.23 -34.32 -23.98
C GLU A 30 -47.77 -34.57 -23.56
N TRP A 31 -47.28 -35.81 -23.65
CA TRP A 31 -45.88 -36.13 -23.36
C TRP A 31 -44.91 -35.41 -24.30
N ASN A 32 -45.24 -35.27 -25.59
CA ASN A 32 -44.40 -34.53 -26.52
C ASN A 32 -44.35 -33.03 -26.18
N SER A 33 -45.50 -32.44 -25.83
CA SER A 33 -45.57 -31.05 -25.35
C SER A 33 -44.76 -30.84 -24.07
N GLU A 34 -44.91 -31.74 -23.09
CA GLU A 34 -44.19 -31.66 -21.82
C GLU A 34 -42.68 -31.87 -22.00
N LEU A 35 -42.29 -32.80 -22.89
CA LEU A 35 -40.89 -33.01 -23.27
C LEU A 35 -40.31 -31.74 -23.90
N GLN A 36 -41.00 -31.14 -24.87
CA GLN A 36 -40.56 -29.93 -25.55
C GLN A 36 -40.43 -28.75 -24.55
N GLU A 37 -41.38 -28.62 -23.62
CA GLU A 37 -41.32 -27.61 -22.55
C GLU A 37 -40.12 -27.84 -21.62
N ARG A 38 -39.91 -29.07 -21.15
CA ARG A 38 -38.78 -29.44 -20.30
C ARG A 38 -37.45 -29.24 -21.00
N THR A 39 -37.33 -29.63 -22.28
CA THR A 39 -36.13 -29.38 -23.09
C THR A 39 -35.85 -27.88 -23.21
N GLY A 40 -36.89 -27.07 -23.40
CA GLY A 40 -36.79 -25.61 -23.42
C GLY A 40 -36.26 -25.04 -22.09
N LYS A 41 -36.81 -25.48 -20.95
CA LYS A 41 -36.36 -25.06 -19.61
C LYS A 41 -34.92 -25.51 -19.33
N PHE A 42 -34.58 -26.76 -19.67
CA PHE A 42 -33.24 -27.31 -19.52
C PHE A 42 -32.21 -26.50 -20.33
N ARG A 43 -32.51 -26.16 -21.58
CA ARG A 43 -31.63 -25.31 -22.40
C ARG A 43 -31.41 -23.93 -21.78
N LYS A 44 -32.46 -23.30 -21.24
CA LYS A 44 -32.34 -22.00 -20.55
C LYS A 44 -31.45 -22.10 -19.32
N GLN A 45 -31.62 -23.15 -18.51
CA GLN A 45 -30.79 -23.40 -17.33
C GLN A 45 -29.34 -23.68 -17.72
N ALA A 46 -29.08 -24.51 -18.73
CA ALA A 46 -27.74 -24.80 -19.22
C ALA A 46 -27.02 -23.52 -19.69
N ASN A 47 -27.73 -22.62 -20.39
CA ASN A 47 -27.17 -21.34 -20.79
C ASN A 47 -26.86 -20.43 -19.59
N ALA A 48 -27.76 -20.36 -18.60
CA ALA A 48 -27.51 -19.58 -17.38
C ALA A 48 -26.31 -20.12 -16.59
N ILE A 49 -26.18 -21.44 -16.47
CA ILE A 49 -25.02 -22.09 -15.84
C ILE A 49 -23.74 -21.75 -16.61
N ALA A 50 -23.76 -21.79 -17.95
CA ALA A 50 -22.59 -21.43 -18.75
C ALA A 50 -22.18 -19.95 -18.58
N GLU A 51 -23.14 -19.04 -18.41
CA GLU A 51 -22.84 -17.64 -18.09
C GLU A 51 -22.26 -17.47 -16.67
N TRP A 52 -22.75 -18.23 -15.71
CA TRP A 52 -22.24 -18.23 -14.35
C TRP A 52 -20.82 -18.79 -14.29
N ASP A 53 -20.54 -19.87 -15.02
CA ASP A 53 -19.20 -20.45 -15.13
C ASP A 53 -18.20 -19.44 -15.70
N LYS A 54 -18.58 -18.72 -16.77
CA LYS A 54 -17.77 -17.61 -17.31
C LYS A 54 -17.52 -16.48 -16.31
N LYS A 55 -18.46 -16.21 -15.40
CA LYS A 55 -18.27 -15.21 -14.33
C LYS A 55 -17.32 -15.73 -13.25
N ILE A 56 -17.47 -17.00 -12.85
CA ILE A 56 -16.61 -17.65 -11.86
C ILE A 56 -15.16 -17.68 -12.35
N LEU A 57 -14.93 -18.04 -13.61
CA LEU A 57 -13.58 -18.05 -14.20
C LEU A 57 -12.94 -16.65 -14.20
N ARG A 58 -13.69 -15.62 -14.59
CA ARG A 58 -13.19 -14.23 -14.54
C ARG A 58 -12.86 -13.80 -13.11
N ASN A 59 -13.73 -14.11 -12.15
CA ASN A 59 -13.48 -13.78 -10.74
C ASN A 59 -12.26 -14.53 -10.20
N ARG A 60 -12.07 -15.79 -10.60
CA ARG A 60 -10.87 -16.57 -10.28
C ARG A 60 -9.61 -15.88 -10.81
N ASP A 61 -9.60 -15.42 -12.06
CA ASP A 61 -8.44 -14.72 -12.63
C ASP A 61 -8.10 -13.43 -11.87
N VAL A 62 -9.13 -12.69 -11.44
CA VAL A 62 -8.95 -11.51 -10.58
C VAL A 62 -8.39 -11.88 -9.20
N LEU A 63 -8.92 -12.95 -8.59
CA LEU A 63 -8.44 -13.43 -7.29
C LEU A 63 -6.97 -13.87 -7.34
N LEU A 64 -6.56 -14.58 -8.40
CA LEU A 64 -5.16 -14.98 -8.60
C LEU A 64 -4.22 -13.77 -8.76
N ARG A 65 -4.67 -12.73 -9.49
CA ARG A 65 -3.89 -11.48 -9.59
C ARG A 65 -3.78 -10.78 -8.25
N LEU A 66 -4.87 -10.74 -7.48
CA LEU A 66 -4.89 -10.12 -6.16
C LEU A 66 -3.99 -10.88 -5.19
N GLU A 67 -4.01 -12.22 -5.21
CA GLU A 67 -3.10 -13.05 -4.43
C GLU A 67 -1.63 -12.71 -4.72
N LEU A 68 -1.26 -12.61 -6.00
CA LEU A 68 0.11 -12.26 -6.39
C LEU A 68 0.51 -10.86 -5.93
N LEU A 69 -0.41 -9.89 -5.99
CA LEU A 69 -0.17 -8.55 -5.47
C LEU A 69 0.01 -8.56 -3.94
N VAL A 70 -0.82 -9.32 -3.21
CA VAL A 70 -0.71 -9.47 -1.76
C VAL A 70 0.62 -10.11 -1.39
N ALA A 71 1.04 -11.16 -2.10
CA ALA A 71 2.33 -11.80 -1.87
C ALA A 71 3.49 -10.80 -2.03
N LYS A 72 3.45 -9.96 -3.08
CA LYS A 72 4.44 -8.90 -3.29
C LYS A 72 4.43 -7.87 -2.15
N VAL A 73 3.24 -7.45 -1.70
CA VAL A 73 3.12 -6.51 -0.58
C VAL A 73 3.72 -7.09 0.69
N VAL A 74 3.44 -8.36 1.00
CA VAL A 74 4.01 -9.06 2.16
C VAL A 74 5.53 -9.13 2.07
N GLU A 75 6.09 -9.44 0.89
CA GLU A 75 7.55 -9.43 0.69
C GLU A 75 8.14 -8.03 0.94
N THR A 76 7.52 -6.99 0.39
CA THR A 76 7.98 -5.60 0.62
C THR A 76 7.87 -5.18 2.09
N GLN A 77 6.80 -5.61 2.78
CA GLN A 77 6.62 -5.33 4.20
C GLN A 77 7.69 -6.03 5.04
N SER A 78 7.97 -7.30 4.77
CA SER A 78 9.03 -8.04 5.46
C SER A 78 10.41 -7.42 5.23
N SER A 79 10.69 -6.94 4.02
CA SER A 79 11.92 -6.18 3.74
C SER A 79 11.98 -4.88 4.53
N LEU A 80 10.87 -4.15 4.65
CA LEU A 80 10.79 -2.91 5.41
C LEU A 80 11.01 -3.15 6.92
N GLU A 81 10.38 -4.19 7.47
CA GLU A 81 10.57 -4.59 8.87
C GLU A 81 12.04 -4.88 9.18
N ARG A 82 12.73 -5.61 8.30
CA ARG A 82 14.17 -5.85 8.43
C ARG A 82 15.01 -4.57 8.37
N GLN A 83 14.65 -3.62 7.52
CA GLN A 83 15.33 -2.32 7.46
C GLN A 83 15.10 -1.49 8.72
N LEU A 84 13.88 -1.52 9.29
CA LEU A 84 13.57 -0.85 10.54
C LEU A 84 14.35 -1.45 11.72
N GLU A 85 14.45 -2.77 11.80
CA GLU A 85 15.27 -3.45 12.83
C GLU A 85 16.75 -3.06 12.74
N LEU A 86 17.28 -2.94 11.51
CA LEU A 86 18.65 -2.46 11.29
C LEU A 86 18.82 -1.00 11.76
N ILE A 87 17.87 -0.13 11.42
CA ILE A 87 17.89 1.28 11.85
C ILE A 87 17.82 1.38 13.38
N GLU A 88 16.94 0.61 14.02
CA GLU A 88 16.82 0.55 15.49
C GLU A 88 18.12 0.10 16.14
N THR A 89 18.76 -0.94 15.58
CA THR A 89 20.07 -1.41 16.06
C THR A 89 21.14 -0.32 15.94
N HIS A 90 21.22 0.34 14.78
CA HIS A 90 22.16 1.45 14.59
C HIS A 90 21.89 2.63 15.54
N GLN A 91 20.62 2.96 15.80
CA GLN A 91 20.26 4.00 16.78
C GLN A 91 20.76 3.64 18.17
N GLN A 92 20.54 2.40 18.63
CA GLN A 92 21.03 1.93 19.92
C GLN A 92 22.57 1.96 20.01
N GLU A 93 23.27 1.61 18.93
CA GLU A 93 24.73 1.68 18.87
C GLU A 93 25.25 3.13 18.95
N VAL A 94 24.61 4.06 18.23
CA VAL A 94 24.94 5.49 18.27
C VAL A 94 24.68 6.07 19.64
N ASP A 95 23.53 5.79 20.25
CA ASP A 95 23.19 6.26 21.60
C ASP A 95 24.22 5.79 22.63
N LYS A 96 24.64 4.52 22.53
CA LYS A 96 25.67 3.97 23.41
C LYS A 96 27.04 4.60 23.18
N ALA A 97 27.39 4.87 21.93
CA ALA A 97 28.65 5.56 21.60
C ALA A 97 28.65 7.00 22.12
N LEU A 98 27.53 7.71 22.00
CA LEU A 98 27.35 9.06 22.53
C LEU A 98 27.47 9.07 24.06
N GLN A 99 26.77 8.17 24.76
CA GLN A 99 26.90 8.04 26.22
C GLN A 99 28.34 7.81 26.67
N SER A 100 29.08 6.94 25.97
CA SER A 100 30.50 6.71 26.28
C SER A 100 31.35 7.96 26.07
N MET A 101 31.10 8.72 25.00
CA MET A 101 31.82 9.95 24.70
C MET A 101 31.48 11.06 25.69
N GLU A 102 30.22 11.17 26.11
CA GLU A 102 29.76 12.10 27.15
C GLU A 102 30.41 11.80 28.50
N GLU A 103 30.47 10.53 28.90
CA GLU A 103 31.16 10.11 30.14
C GLU A 103 32.66 10.45 30.09
N GLU A 104 33.34 10.21 28.96
CA GLU A 104 34.74 10.58 28.75
C GLU A 104 34.94 12.11 28.80
N ALA A 105 34.06 12.87 28.14
CA ALA A 105 34.11 14.33 28.14
C ALA A 105 33.86 14.91 29.54
N GLU A 106 32.90 14.38 30.30
CA GLU A 106 32.64 14.79 31.68
C GLU A 106 33.84 14.48 32.59
N GLN A 107 34.49 13.33 32.38
CA GLN A 107 35.68 12.96 33.12
C GLN A 107 36.85 13.92 32.83
N ILE A 108 37.10 14.24 31.55
CA ILE A 108 38.10 15.23 31.14
C ILE A 108 37.78 16.60 31.75
N TYR A 109 36.52 17.05 31.68
CA TYR A 109 36.10 18.32 32.27
C TYR A 109 36.36 18.36 33.78
N LYS A 110 36.04 17.29 34.51
CA LYS A 110 36.31 17.20 35.96
C LYS A 110 37.81 17.27 36.27
N ASP A 111 38.64 16.61 35.47
CA ASP A 111 40.09 16.59 35.64
C ASP A 111 40.72 17.96 35.30
N GLU A 112 40.27 18.62 34.24
CA GLU A 112 40.75 19.94 33.80
C GLU A 112 40.23 21.09 34.69
N ARG A 113 38.99 20.98 35.18
CA ARG A 113 38.41 21.93 36.16
C ARG A 113 39.22 21.99 37.46
N ARG A 114 39.90 20.90 37.84
CA ARG A 114 40.82 20.89 38.99
C ARG A 114 42.06 21.77 38.77
N LEU A 115 42.42 22.03 37.51
CA LEU A 115 43.56 22.85 37.08
C LEU A 115 43.17 24.30 36.72
N LEU A 116 41.92 24.55 36.31
CA LEU A 116 41.45 25.83 35.72
C LEU A 116 40.66 26.76 36.66
N LEU A 117 40.55 26.46 37.95
CA LEU A 117 39.70 27.17 38.92
C LEU A 117 39.95 28.70 39.08
N ASP A 118 40.87 29.31 38.35
CA ASP A 118 41.23 30.73 38.44
C ASP A 118 41.24 31.49 37.08
N ASP A 119 40.73 30.89 35.98
CA ASP A 119 40.72 31.55 34.65
C ASP A 119 39.34 32.09 34.24
N GLU A 120 39.21 33.42 34.19
CA GLU A 120 38.02 34.17 33.79
C GLU A 120 37.65 33.93 32.31
N ALA A 121 38.62 33.54 31.47
CA ALA A 121 38.37 33.16 30.08
C ALA A 121 37.68 31.78 29.94
N ALA A 122 37.85 30.88 30.90
CA ALA A 122 37.13 29.61 30.93
C ALA A 122 35.66 29.83 31.35
N SER A 123 35.40 30.68 32.34
CA SER A 123 34.03 30.99 32.79
C SER A 123 33.18 31.68 31.71
N THR A 124 33.78 32.57 30.91
CA THR A 124 33.07 33.22 29.79
C THR A 124 32.76 32.25 28.65
N ARG A 125 33.65 31.26 28.42
CA ARG A 125 33.42 30.20 27.44
C ARG A 125 32.30 29.25 27.86
N ASP A 126 32.27 28.85 29.14
CA ASP A 126 31.20 28.01 29.70
C ASP A 126 29.83 28.70 29.55
N ALA A 127 29.75 30.00 29.85
CA ALA A 127 28.50 30.77 29.66
C ALA A 127 28.03 30.82 28.20
N MET A 128 28.97 30.85 27.23
CA MET A 128 28.61 30.81 25.81
C MET A 128 28.10 29.44 25.36
N TYR A 129 28.68 28.34 25.87
CA TYR A 129 28.21 26.99 25.56
C TYR A 129 26.83 26.70 26.18
N GLU A 130 26.58 27.14 27.40
CA GLU A 130 25.26 27.05 28.03
C GLU A 130 24.20 27.81 27.23
N GLN A 131 24.56 28.99 26.69
CA GLN A 131 23.66 29.72 25.81
C GLN A 131 23.44 29.03 24.46
N ALA A 132 24.44 28.32 23.92
CA ALA A 132 24.29 27.51 22.71
C ALA A 132 23.36 26.31 22.95
N GLU A 133 23.46 25.64 24.10
CA GLU A 133 22.58 24.52 24.50
C GLU A 133 21.11 24.97 24.60
N ILE A 134 20.87 26.19 25.13
CA ILE A 134 19.51 26.77 25.17
C ILE A 134 18.94 26.97 23.75
N ILE A 135 19.75 27.48 22.82
CA ILE A 135 19.34 27.70 21.42
C ILE A 135 19.07 26.36 20.73
N GLU A 136 19.90 25.35 20.96
CA GLU A 136 19.71 23.99 20.43
C GLU A 136 18.38 23.40 20.92
N ARG A 137 18.09 23.49 22.22
CA ARG A 137 16.83 23.01 22.78
C ARG A 137 15.60 23.75 22.21
N GLU A 138 15.73 25.05 21.92
CA GLU A 138 14.68 25.83 21.26
C GLU A 138 14.48 25.38 19.80
N LEU A 139 15.55 25.06 19.08
CA LEU A 139 15.50 24.51 17.72
C LEU A 139 14.88 23.11 17.67
N GLU A 140 15.18 22.24 18.63
CA GLU A 140 14.53 20.93 18.77
C GLU A 140 13.03 21.08 19.03
N GLN A 141 12.66 21.99 19.94
CA GLN A 141 11.25 22.27 20.23
C GLN A 141 10.52 22.78 18.98
N MET A 142 11.11 23.69 18.21
CA MET A 142 10.54 24.15 16.94
C MET A 142 10.45 23.02 15.91
N THR A 143 11.42 22.11 15.87
CA THR A 143 11.40 20.95 14.96
C THR A 143 10.27 20.00 15.32
N GLU A 144 10.06 19.70 16.60
CA GLU A 144 8.95 18.87 17.07
C GLU A 144 7.60 19.56 16.82
N GLN A 145 7.51 20.88 17.00
CA GLN A 145 6.32 21.65 16.61
C GLN A 145 6.03 21.54 15.11
N ILE A 146 7.05 21.65 14.25
CA ILE A 146 6.89 21.49 12.79
C ILE A 146 6.45 20.06 12.48
N LYS A 147 7.02 19.05 13.14
CA LYS A 147 6.60 17.65 12.99
C LYS A 147 5.15 17.43 13.40
N GLN A 148 4.70 18.06 14.49
CA GLN A 148 3.28 18.05 14.91
C GLN A 148 2.38 18.78 13.92
N ILE A 149 2.82 19.90 13.35
CA ILE A 149 2.09 20.61 12.27
C ILE A 149 1.99 19.71 11.03
N ILE A 150 3.05 18.99 10.66
CA ILE A 150 3.03 18.05 9.54
C ILE A 150 2.11 16.86 9.84
N GLN A 151 2.18 16.30 11.06
CA GLN A 151 1.29 15.21 11.47
C GLN A 151 -0.17 15.64 11.50
N THR A 152 -0.48 16.84 11.99
CA THR A 152 -1.85 17.38 11.96
C THR A 152 -2.30 17.70 10.53
N LEU A 153 -1.42 18.19 9.66
CA LEU A 153 -1.71 18.37 8.23
C LEU A 153 -1.99 17.03 7.54
N ASN A 154 -1.16 16.02 7.80
CA ASN A 154 -1.34 14.67 7.26
C ASN A 154 -2.57 13.98 7.85
N ALA A 155 -2.88 14.19 9.13
CA ALA A 155 -4.09 13.71 9.77
C ALA A 155 -5.33 14.45 9.25
N ASN A 156 -5.23 15.72 8.89
CA ASN A 156 -6.31 16.48 8.25
C ASN A 156 -6.52 16.00 6.81
N GLN A 157 -5.44 15.70 6.06
CA GLN A 157 -5.53 15.02 4.77
C GLN A 157 -6.13 13.61 4.92
N ALA A 158 -5.70 12.82 5.90
CA ALA A 158 -6.23 11.48 6.15
C ALA A 158 -7.70 11.50 6.62
N ARG A 159 -8.11 12.48 7.44
CA ARG A 159 -9.51 12.73 7.80
C ARG A 159 -10.34 13.25 6.63
N GLU A 160 -9.73 13.93 5.68
CA GLU A 160 -10.35 14.25 4.40
C GLU A 160 -10.56 12.95 3.57
N PHE A 161 -9.68 11.95 3.69
CA PHE A 161 -9.83 10.63 3.05
C PHE A 161 -10.82 9.69 3.78
N GLU A 162 -10.92 9.73 5.11
CA GLU A 162 -11.84 8.89 5.90
C GLU A 162 -13.12 9.66 6.30
N ALA A 163 -14.13 9.57 5.42
CA ALA A 163 -15.55 9.76 5.72
C ALA A 163 -15.97 11.11 6.35
N ILE A 164 -16.26 12.10 5.49
CA ILE A 164 -17.34 13.05 5.79
C ILE A 164 -18.61 12.53 5.09
N ASP A 165 -19.53 12.01 5.91
CA ASP A 165 -20.92 11.71 5.57
C ASP A 165 -21.59 12.99 5.01
N GLY A 166 -21.55 13.17 3.68
CA GLY A 166 -22.13 14.34 3.01
C GLY A 166 -21.40 14.89 1.77
N MET A 167 -20.22 14.41 1.38
CA MET A 167 -19.58 14.89 0.14
C MET A 167 -20.36 14.48 -1.12
N THR A 168 -20.58 15.45 -2.01
CA THR A 168 -21.11 15.14 -3.33
C THR A 168 -20.04 14.44 -4.17
N PRO A 169 -20.41 13.57 -5.12
CA PRO A 169 -19.43 12.92 -6.01
C PRO A 169 -18.53 13.90 -6.76
N LEU A 170 -18.98 15.14 -6.98
CA LEU A 170 -18.19 16.21 -7.60
C LEU A 170 -17.07 16.70 -6.68
N ASP A 171 -17.31 16.81 -5.38
CA ASP A 171 -16.30 17.23 -4.39
C ASP A 171 -15.14 16.23 -4.35
N VAL A 172 -15.45 14.94 -4.49
CA VAL A 172 -14.45 13.86 -4.59
C VAL A 172 -13.61 13.99 -5.86
N VAL A 173 -14.22 14.30 -7.00
CA VAL A 173 -13.50 14.49 -8.27
C VAL A 173 -12.60 15.71 -8.22
N VAL A 174 -13.10 16.84 -7.72
CA VAL A 174 -12.31 18.08 -7.57
C VAL A 174 -11.11 17.83 -6.66
N ARG A 175 -11.29 17.06 -5.59
CA ARG A 175 -10.21 16.68 -4.67
C ARG A 175 -9.15 15.78 -5.31
N ILE A 176 -9.57 14.75 -6.05
CA ILE A 176 -8.64 13.88 -6.79
C ILE A 176 -7.84 14.70 -7.79
N LEU A 177 -8.51 15.59 -8.54
CA LEU A 177 -7.85 16.44 -9.52
C LEU A 177 -6.86 17.41 -8.86
N ASN A 178 -7.19 17.99 -7.71
CA ASN A 178 -6.28 18.87 -6.98
C ASN A 178 -5.02 18.12 -6.51
N ASN A 179 -5.17 16.89 -5.98
CA ASN A 179 -4.03 16.06 -5.58
C ASN A 179 -3.18 15.63 -6.80
N GLN A 180 -3.84 15.26 -7.90
CA GLN A 180 -3.16 14.93 -9.15
C GLN A 180 -2.40 16.14 -9.71
N LEU A 181 -2.99 17.34 -9.64
CA LEU A 181 -2.33 18.59 -10.07
C LEU A 181 -1.09 18.87 -9.23
N SER A 182 -1.18 18.78 -7.90
CA SER A 182 -0.01 18.95 -7.02
C SER A 182 1.08 17.92 -7.31
N SER A 183 0.70 16.66 -7.58
CA SER A 183 1.63 15.61 -7.97
C SER A 183 2.30 15.91 -9.32
N LEU A 184 1.55 16.47 -10.27
CA LEU A 184 2.05 16.84 -11.60
C LEU A 184 2.99 18.05 -11.52
N MET A 185 2.65 19.06 -10.72
CA MET A 185 3.52 20.21 -10.47
C MET A 185 4.83 19.78 -9.82
N TRP A 186 4.78 18.85 -8.86
CA TRP A 186 5.98 18.30 -8.25
C TRP A 186 6.84 17.53 -9.26
N ILE A 187 6.22 16.74 -10.15
CA ILE A 187 6.95 16.06 -11.23
C ILE A 187 7.60 17.10 -12.16
N ASP A 188 6.89 18.16 -12.53
CA ASP A 188 7.41 19.22 -13.41
C ASP A 188 8.62 19.92 -12.79
N GLU A 189 8.53 20.30 -11.51
CA GLU A 189 9.67 20.85 -10.75
C GLU A 189 10.87 19.90 -10.75
N LYS A 190 10.65 18.59 -10.55
CA LYS A 190 11.73 17.59 -10.59
C LYS A 190 12.30 17.38 -11.99
N VAL A 191 11.49 17.51 -13.03
CA VAL A 191 11.95 17.46 -14.43
C VAL A 191 12.80 18.69 -14.77
N GLU A 192 12.40 19.87 -14.32
CA GLU A 192 13.21 21.09 -14.47
C GLU A 192 14.53 20.99 -13.69
N GLU A 193 14.49 20.50 -12.45
CA GLU A 193 15.69 20.26 -11.64
C GLU A 193 16.63 19.29 -12.36
N PHE A 194 16.10 18.18 -12.89
CA PHE A 194 16.88 17.19 -13.62
C PHE A 194 17.45 17.74 -14.93
N SER A 195 16.66 18.52 -15.68
CA SER A 195 17.08 19.18 -16.92
C SER A 195 18.21 20.18 -16.66
N SER A 196 18.11 20.96 -15.58
CA SER A 196 19.16 21.89 -15.16
C SER A 196 20.46 21.17 -14.79
N ARG A 197 20.37 20.02 -14.11
CA ARG A 197 21.51 19.16 -13.78
C ARG A 197 22.16 18.58 -15.05
N ILE A 198 21.38 18.14 -16.02
CA ILE A 198 21.88 17.68 -17.32
C ILE A 198 22.59 18.82 -18.05
N GLN A 199 21.99 20.02 -18.12
CA GLN A 199 22.61 21.17 -18.79
C GLN A 199 23.91 21.59 -18.12
N LYS A 200 23.97 21.53 -16.78
CA LYS A 200 25.20 21.78 -16.01
C LYS A 200 26.27 20.73 -16.28
N LEU A 201 25.91 19.45 -16.39
CA LEU A 201 26.84 18.38 -16.78
C LEU A 201 27.31 18.53 -18.23
N ALA A 202 26.44 18.92 -19.14
CA ALA A 202 26.80 19.17 -20.55
C ALA A 202 27.74 20.38 -20.69
N SER A 203 27.51 21.45 -19.92
CA SER A 203 28.39 22.62 -19.92
C SER A 203 29.73 22.35 -19.23
N GLN A 204 29.75 21.56 -18.16
CA GLN A 204 30.99 21.08 -17.53
C GLN A 204 31.77 20.12 -18.44
N GLY A 205 31.09 19.21 -19.13
CA GLY A 205 31.70 18.34 -20.15
C GLY A 205 32.30 19.14 -21.30
N SER A 206 31.60 20.17 -21.78
CA SER A 206 32.12 21.08 -22.82
C SER A 206 33.26 21.98 -22.34
N ALA A 207 33.29 22.34 -21.05
CA ALA A 207 34.40 23.07 -20.44
C ALA A 207 35.64 22.18 -20.27
N ALA A 208 35.47 20.93 -19.84
CA ALA A 208 36.54 19.94 -19.76
C ALA A 208 37.14 19.61 -21.14
N ASP A 209 36.30 19.51 -22.18
CA ASP A 209 36.76 19.32 -23.57
C ASP A 209 37.51 20.55 -24.11
N ARG A 210 37.16 21.76 -23.65
CA ARG A 210 37.86 23.01 -24.03
C ARG A 210 39.19 23.21 -23.29
N GLU A 211 39.30 22.79 -22.03
CA GLU A 211 40.58 22.81 -21.30
C GLU A 211 41.57 21.80 -21.88
N MET A 212 41.09 20.66 -22.42
CA MET A 212 41.91 19.70 -23.17
C MET A 212 42.32 20.21 -24.57
N MET A 213 41.75 21.34 -25.04
CA MET A 213 42.00 21.94 -26.35
C MET A 213 42.49 23.42 -26.26
N GLY A 214 43.12 23.80 -25.14
CA GLY A 214 43.89 25.06 -25.01
C GLY A 214 45.31 24.95 -25.58
N PRO A 215 45.92 26.06 -26.06
CA PRO A 215 46.70 26.08 -27.29
C PRO A 215 48.04 25.34 -27.20
N GLU A 216 48.26 24.37 -28.10
CA GLU A 216 49.63 24.04 -28.51
C GLU A 216 50.26 25.32 -29.06
N SER A 217 51.26 25.81 -28.33
CA SER A 217 52.03 26.99 -28.66
C SER A 217 52.84 26.69 -29.92
N ILE A 218 52.43 27.27 -31.05
CA ILE A 218 53.30 27.40 -32.23
C ILE A 218 54.18 28.63 -32.00
N LEU A 219 55.49 28.36 -31.95
CA LEU A 219 56.68 29.21 -31.76
C LEU A 219 57.23 29.32 -30.33
#